data_AF-A0A538MBH3-F1
#
_entry.id   AF-A0A538MBH3-F1
#
_cell.length_a   1.000
_cell.length_b   1.000
_cell.length_c   1.000
_cell.angle_alpha   90.00
_cell.angle_beta   90.00
_cell.angle_gamma   90.00
#
_symmetry.space_group_name_H-M   'P 1'
#
loop_
_entity.id
_entity.type
_entity.pdbx_description
1 polymer ?
#
loop_
_entity_poly.entity_id
_entity_poly.type
_entity_poly.pdbx_seq_one_letter_code
_entity_poly.pdbx_strand_id
1 'polypeptide(L)'
;MNAAGSRRFAVFAAVLAVLVLSGPGGQQAASAASSPQANIAALRICTGCAQSGGDLSRYGFVVLNSWDAPLLPALKAANPGLKALVYKNLSFTVAGACSGGVDQHNLPAGVGYCDANANHPDWFLTDPSGNRLNSAYFPGSWMMDAGNPAYQSKWLSNVLADVHAGGWDGVFMDDTNADMSWHLNGRTIAKYPTSAAWRAATRSMLAAVGPGLTSAGVLAVPNLSTPWASDYDAQATWKDWIQFTSGAAQEFYSKWGSTSSGWFAGSDWTFRQQFQAITEQAGKIFLGITYAPSTDTRSMAWARANFLLFDEPANHGALMYELSDPEAQDPYSSVWAADVGSPTGARFQVGSAWRRNFSAGTVLVNPTSSTLTVQLDQPYLGAGGTLMSSVTLGPTSGAILRSTLQPPAPPPAPPPPPPPPPPPPPPPPPPAPSSITLNLTISGTSVRLNWSGVAGSRADVFRNATRVATTANDGSYTDKLPKRAKGTFSYKVCAAGTQTCSQTVSVGIGGLAQYAGHAVSPWTPLMRFYEPQAGRFLARHR
;
A
#
# COMPACT_ATOMS: atom_id res chain seq x y z
N MET A 1 -18.85 -32.31 64.75
CA MET A 1 -19.61 -33.57 64.53
C MET A 1 -19.57 -33.81 63.02
N ASN A 2 -18.50 -34.43 62.51
CA ASN A 2 -18.31 -35.89 62.36
C ASN A 2 -19.38 -36.47 61.40
N ALA A 3 -19.07 -37.17 60.30
CA ALA A 3 -17.84 -37.86 59.95
C ALA A 3 -17.74 -38.19 58.44
N ALA A 4 -16.48 -38.35 57.99
CA ALA A 4 -15.91 -39.40 57.13
C ALA A 4 -16.57 -39.73 55.75
N GLY A 5 -15.84 -40.01 54.68
CA GLY A 5 -14.40 -40.21 54.53
C GLY A 5 -14.11 -41.13 53.33
N SER A 6 -12.96 -40.88 52.71
CA SER A 6 -12.01 -41.87 52.15
C SER A 6 -12.28 -42.65 50.85
N ARG A 7 -11.36 -42.37 49.91
CA ARG A 7 -10.42 -43.30 49.21
C ARG A 7 -10.82 -43.96 47.87
N ARG A 8 -10.06 -43.51 46.86
CA ARG A 8 -9.55 -44.15 45.62
C ARG A 8 -9.68 -45.68 45.51
N PHE A 9 -10.06 -46.18 44.33
CA PHE A 9 -9.34 -47.22 43.58
C PHE A 9 -9.86 -47.39 42.13
N ALA A 10 -8.91 -47.68 41.25
CA ALA A 10 -8.96 -48.53 40.05
C ALA A 10 -9.52 -48.03 38.69
N VAL A 11 -8.58 -48.12 37.74
CA VAL A 11 -8.59 -48.09 36.28
C VAL A 11 -9.34 -49.28 35.68
N PHE A 12 -10.11 -49.12 34.59
CA PHE A 12 -9.91 -49.73 33.25
C PHE A 12 -11.14 -49.61 32.34
N ALA A 13 -10.81 -49.51 31.06
CA ALA A 13 -11.65 -49.27 29.89
C ALA A 13 -12.71 -50.35 29.58
N ALA A 14 -13.75 -49.96 28.86
CA ALA A 14 -14.19 -50.66 27.64
C ALA A 14 -15.17 -49.79 26.83
N VAL A 15 -14.84 -49.65 25.56
CA VAL A 15 -15.62 -49.02 24.49
C VAL A 15 -16.88 -49.83 24.21
N LEU A 16 -18.04 -49.18 24.06
CA LEU A 16 -19.09 -49.66 23.16
C LEU A 16 -19.95 -48.50 22.65
N ALA A 17 -20.02 -48.42 21.32
CA ALA A 17 -20.67 -47.39 20.53
C ALA A 17 -22.20 -47.44 20.64
N VAL A 18 -22.84 -46.26 20.66
CA VAL A 18 -24.26 -46.09 20.27
C VAL A 18 -24.42 -44.71 19.60
N LEU A 19 -24.99 -44.73 18.39
CA LEU A 19 -25.45 -43.57 17.62
C LEU A 19 -26.45 -42.72 18.42
N VAL A 20 -26.29 -41.40 18.41
CA VAL A 20 -27.39 -40.46 18.69
C VAL A 20 -27.26 -39.18 17.83
N LEU A 21 -28.19 -39.08 16.88
CA LEU A 21 -28.98 -37.92 16.44
C LEU A 21 -28.33 -36.52 16.41
N SER A 22 -28.26 -36.01 15.19
CA SER A 22 -27.91 -34.65 14.79
C SER A 22 -28.94 -33.58 15.18
N GLY A 23 -28.46 -32.50 15.79
CA GLY A 23 -29.10 -31.18 15.90
C GLY A 23 -28.26 -30.22 16.77
N PRO A 24 -28.41 -28.90 16.62
CA PRO A 24 -27.70 -28.06 15.65
C PRO A 24 -26.59 -27.24 16.34
N GLY A 25 -25.36 -27.33 15.84
CA GLY A 25 -24.22 -26.54 16.32
C GLY A 25 -23.62 -25.78 15.16
N GLY A 26 -23.62 -24.45 15.27
CA GLY A 26 -23.20 -23.52 14.22
C GLY A 26 -21.86 -23.90 13.60
N GLN A 27 -21.90 -24.27 12.33
CA GLN A 27 -20.76 -24.03 11.47
C GLN A 27 -20.79 -22.55 11.13
N GLN A 28 -19.80 -21.82 11.66
CA GLN A 28 -19.34 -20.58 11.07
C GLN A 28 -19.29 -20.79 9.55
N ALA A 29 -20.18 -20.12 8.84
CA ALA A 29 -20.02 -19.93 7.42
C ALA A 29 -18.62 -19.34 7.24
N ALA A 30 -17.70 -20.13 6.69
CA ALA A 30 -16.46 -19.62 6.15
C ALA A 30 -16.87 -18.45 5.25
N SER A 31 -16.46 -17.24 5.61
CA SER A 31 -16.74 -16.07 4.80
C SER A 31 -16.17 -16.36 3.41
N ALA A 32 -17.04 -16.42 2.41
CA ALA A 32 -16.60 -16.52 1.03
C ALA A 32 -15.58 -15.39 0.82
N ALA A 33 -14.36 -15.75 0.40
CA ALA A 33 -13.35 -14.77 0.04
C ALA A 33 -13.99 -13.82 -0.97
N SER A 34 -14.12 -12.54 -0.61
CA SER A 34 -14.65 -11.53 -1.51
C SER A 34 -13.80 -11.52 -2.76
N SER A 35 -14.40 -11.73 -3.93
CA SER A 35 -13.70 -11.61 -5.22
C SER A 35 -12.90 -10.31 -5.26
N PRO A 36 -11.65 -10.32 -5.78
CA PRO A 36 -10.85 -9.12 -5.89
C PRO A 36 -11.63 -7.97 -6.54
N GLN A 37 -11.54 -6.79 -5.94
CA GLN A 37 -12.26 -5.60 -6.38
C GLN A 37 -11.30 -4.70 -7.17
N ALA A 38 -11.55 -4.56 -8.46
CA ALA A 38 -10.61 -3.90 -9.39
C ALA A 38 -10.42 -2.39 -9.12
N ASN A 39 -11.40 -1.72 -8.51
CA ASN A 39 -11.43 -0.27 -8.34
C ASN A 39 -11.19 0.19 -6.88
N ILE A 40 -10.55 -0.65 -6.08
CA ILE A 40 -10.02 -0.30 -4.77
C ILE A 40 -8.54 -0.64 -4.71
N ALA A 41 -7.80 0.12 -3.90
CA ALA A 41 -6.36 -0.01 -3.80
C ALA A 41 -5.87 0.10 -2.34
N ALA A 42 -4.67 -0.41 -2.07
CA ALA A 42 -4.01 -0.33 -0.77
C ALA A 42 -2.65 0.39 -0.87
N LEU A 43 -2.40 1.33 0.05
CA LEU A 43 -1.13 2.03 0.18
C LEU A 43 -0.40 1.53 1.44
N ARG A 44 0.71 0.81 1.29
CA ARG A 44 1.52 0.28 2.41
C ARG A 44 2.98 0.68 2.27
N ILE A 45 3.23 1.97 2.49
CA ILE A 45 4.55 2.59 2.30
C ILE A 45 5.31 2.86 3.60
N CYS A 46 4.83 2.35 4.72
CA CYS A 46 5.57 2.32 5.98
C CYS A 46 6.28 0.97 6.22
N THR A 47 7.34 0.98 7.02
CA THR A 47 8.10 -0.23 7.37
C THR A 47 7.20 -1.23 8.09
N GLY A 48 7.11 -2.47 7.59
CA GLY A 48 6.29 -3.52 8.19
C GLY A 48 4.81 -3.49 7.80
N CYS A 49 4.37 -2.49 7.03
CA CYS A 49 2.95 -2.27 6.77
C CYS A 49 2.36 -3.20 5.73
N ALA A 50 3.19 -3.76 4.83
CA ALA A 50 2.73 -4.82 3.93
C ALA A 50 2.36 -6.09 4.71
N GLN A 51 3.06 -6.38 5.82
CA GLN A 51 2.85 -7.55 6.66
C GLN A 51 1.62 -7.38 7.58
N SER A 52 1.37 -6.16 8.09
CA SER A 52 0.16 -5.85 8.87
C SER A 52 -1.05 -5.45 8.01
N GLY A 53 -0.86 -5.31 6.69
CA GLY A 53 -1.84 -4.77 5.76
C GLY A 53 -2.96 -5.70 5.33
N GLY A 54 -3.08 -6.87 5.95
CA GLY A 54 -4.12 -7.87 5.70
C GLY A 54 -3.99 -8.57 4.35
N ASP A 55 -5.12 -8.83 3.70
CA ASP A 55 -5.16 -9.58 2.44
C ASP A 55 -5.07 -8.64 1.24
N LEU A 56 -3.83 -8.26 0.92
CA LEU A 56 -3.52 -7.35 -0.16
C LEU A 56 -3.93 -7.87 -1.55
N SER A 57 -4.22 -9.16 -1.71
CA SER A 57 -4.66 -9.72 -3.00
C SER A 57 -6.07 -9.28 -3.41
N ARG A 58 -6.86 -8.74 -2.47
CA ARG A 58 -8.23 -8.24 -2.73
C ARG A 58 -8.28 -6.97 -3.58
N TYR A 59 -7.16 -6.26 -3.69
CA TYR A 59 -7.09 -4.95 -4.29
C TYR A 59 -6.71 -5.01 -5.77
N GLY A 60 -7.24 -4.08 -6.57
CA GLY A 60 -6.81 -3.88 -7.95
C GLY A 60 -5.41 -3.27 -8.05
N PHE A 61 -5.04 -2.43 -7.07
CA PHE A 61 -3.68 -1.90 -6.93
C PHE A 61 -3.14 -2.05 -5.52
N VAL A 62 -1.82 -2.27 -5.43
CA VAL A 62 -1.06 -2.10 -4.19
C VAL A 62 0.12 -1.19 -4.45
N VAL A 63 0.35 -0.24 -3.55
CA VAL A 63 1.52 0.64 -3.55
C VAL A 63 2.38 0.26 -2.35
N LEU A 64 3.57 -0.27 -2.60
CA LEU A 64 4.45 -0.85 -1.58
C LEU A 64 5.87 -0.28 -1.69
N ASN A 65 6.70 -0.50 -0.68
CA ASN A 65 8.11 -0.18 -0.78
C ASN A 65 8.90 -1.22 -1.58
N SER A 66 10.06 -0.82 -2.10
CA SER A 66 10.97 -1.70 -2.85
C SER A 66 11.32 -3.00 -2.10
N TRP A 67 11.50 -2.94 -0.77
CA TRP A 67 11.81 -4.13 0.03
C TRP A 67 10.65 -5.11 0.20
N ASP A 68 9.43 -4.75 -0.20
CA ASP A 68 8.26 -5.63 -0.18
C ASP A 68 8.07 -6.39 -1.51
N ALA A 69 8.95 -6.21 -2.50
CA ALA A 69 8.95 -6.93 -3.77
C ALA A 69 8.81 -8.48 -3.65
N PRO A 70 9.41 -9.14 -2.63
CA PRO A 70 9.24 -10.60 -2.46
C PRO A 70 7.78 -11.06 -2.27
N LEU A 71 6.84 -10.16 -1.93
CA LEU A 71 5.42 -10.49 -1.81
C LEU A 71 4.71 -10.62 -3.17
N LEU A 72 5.23 -9.95 -4.21
CA LEU A 72 4.51 -9.80 -5.48
C LEU A 72 4.16 -11.11 -6.19
N PRO A 73 5.02 -12.14 -6.23
CA PRO A 73 4.66 -13.41 -6.88
C PRO A 73 3.41 -14.05 -6.27
N ALA A 74 3.30 -14.05 -4.93
CA ALA A 74 2.14 -14.61 -4.24
C ALA A 74 0.89 -13.76 -4.46
N LEU A 75 1.01 -12.43 -4.42
CA LEU A 75 -0.10 -11.52 -4.67
C LEU A 75 -0.64 -11.66 -6.10
N LYS A 76 0.23 -11.71 -7.11
CA LYS A 76 -0.15 -11.87 -8.51
C LYS A 76 -0.69 -13.26 -8.83
N ALA A 77 -0.24 -14.30 -8.11
CA ALA A 77 -0.83 -15.63 -8.22
C ALA A 77 -2.27 -15.67 -7.67
N ALA A 78 -2.53 -14.97 -6.56
CA ALA A 78 -3.86 -14.89 -5.96
C ALA A 78 -4.81 -13.96 -6.74
N ASN A 79 -4.28 -12.87 -7.31
CA ASN A 79 -5.01 -11.94 -8.15
C ASN A 79 -4.17 -11.55 -9.39
N PRO A 80 -4.34 -12.27 -10.52
CA PRO A 80 -3.62 -11.96 -11.76
C PRO A 80 -3.92 -10.59 -12.36
N GLY A 81 -5.03 -9.94 -11.95
CA GLY A 81 -5.40 -8.60 -12.37
C GLY A 81 -4.77 -7.48 -11.53
N LEU A 82 -4.13 -7.82 -10.40
CA LEU A 82 -3.50 -6.84 -9.51
C LEU A 82 -2.34 -6.13 -10.19
N LYS A 83 -2.26 -4.82 -9.98
CA LYS A 83 -1.12 -3.97 -10.36
C LYS A 83 -0.34 -3.53 -9.13
N ALA A 84 0.95 -3.83 -9.10
CA ALA A 84 1.85 -3.43 -8.02
C ALA A 84 2.71 -2.24 -8.43
N LEU A 85 2.63 -1.14 -7.67
CA LEU A 85 3.43 0.05 -7.87
C LEU A 85 4.49 0.16 -6.76
N VAL A 86 5.76 0.35 -7.15
CA VAL A 86 6.82 0.64 -6.17
C VAL A 86 6.77 2.11 -5.78
N TYR A 87 6.79 2.41 -4.49
CA TYR A 87 6.92 3.77 -3.98
C TYR A 87 8.31 4.33 -4.24
N LYS A 88 8.38 5.51 -4.84
CA LYS A 88 9.61 6.28 -5.01
C LYS A 88 9.34 7.75 -4.83
N ASN A 89 10.07 8.38 -3.91
CA ASN A 89 10.10 9.82 -3.85
C ASN A 89 10.75 10.41 -5.12
N LEU A 90 10.06 11.38 -5.75
CA LEU A 90 10.49 12.02 -6.99
C LEU A 90 11.47 13.15 -6.74
N SER A 91 11.17 14.00 -5.75
CA SER A 91 11.85 15.29 -5.52
C SER A 91 12.73 15.33 -4.27
N PHE A 92 12.81 14.23 -3.52
CA PHE A 92 13.69 14.06 -2.37
C PHE A 92 14.55 12.80 -2.47
N THR A 93 15.69 12.82 -1.80
CA THR A 93 16.42 11.63 -1.35
C THR A 93 16.32 11.48 0.16
N VAL A 94 16.51 10.28 0.71
CA VAL A 94 16.25 9.97 2.12
C VAL A 94 17.51 9.51 2.83
N ALA A 95 18.00 10.31 3.78
CA ALA A 95 19.24 10.02 4.51
C ALA A 95 19.16 8.76 5.38
N GLY A 96 17.96 8.37 5.82
CA GLY A 96 17.75 7.13 6.57
C GLY A 96 18.07 5.85 5.78
N ALA A 97 18.11 5.93 4.45
CA ALA A 97 18.49 4.83 3.57
C ALA A 97 20.01 4.77 3.30
N CYS A 98 20.82 5.51 4.06
CA CYS A 98 22.27 5.60 3.90
C CYS A 98 22.96 5.26 5.23
N SER A 99 23.92 4.33 5.21
CA SER A 99 24.65 3.89 6.40
C SER A 99 26.11 3.61 6.07
N GLY A 100 27.03 4.19 6.84
CA GLY A 100 28.47 4.01 6.63
C GLY A 100 28.98 4.54 5.28
N GLY A 101 28.32 5.54 4.70
CA GLY A 101 28.68 6.07 3.37
C GLY A 101 28.18 5.23 2.20
N VAL A 102 27.34 4.22 2.46
CA VAL A 102 26.74 3.37 1.43
C VAL A 102 25.21 3.42 1.52
N ASP A 103 24.57 3.60 0.37
CA ASP A 103 23.12 3.51 0.25
C ASP A 103 22.64 2.06 0.42
N GLN A 104 21.47 1.89 1.04
CA GLN A 104 20.78 0.60 1.10
C GLN A 104 20.44 0.13 -0.32
N HIS A 105 20.36 -1.18 -0.51
CA HIS A 105 20.01 -1.76 -1.80
C HIS A 105 18.62 -1.33 -2.29
N ASN A 106 17.64 -1.37 -1.38
CA ASN A 106 16.26 -0.99 -1.66
C ASN A 106 16.04 0.44 -1.15
N LEU A 107 15.82 1.38 -2.07
CA LEU A 107 15.69 2.80 -1.74
C LEU A 107 14.23 3.27 -1.76
N PRO A 108 13.82 4.18 -0.87
CA PRO A 108 12.51 4.82 -0.92
C PRO A 108 12.45 5.99 -1.94
N ALA A 109 13.56 6.28 -2.62
CA ALA A 109 13.70 7.32 -3.63
C ALA A 109 14.39 6.77 -4.89
N GLY A 110 14.31 7.49 -6.01
CA GLY A 110 15.02 7.10 -7.23
C GLY A 110 16.53 7.35 -7.17
N VAL A 111 17.01 8.21 -6.27
CA VAL A 111 18.45 8.47 -6.06
C VAL A 111 18.79 8.32 -4.58
N GLY A 112 19.88 7.60 -4.29
CA GLY A 112 20.37 7.38 -2.93
C GLY A 112 21.07 8.61 -2.35
N TYR A 113 20.97 8.79 -1.03
CA TYR A 113 21.52 9.97 -0.35
C TYR A 113 23.05 9.92 -0.31
N CYS A 114 23.62 8.76 0.00
CA CYS A 114 25.07 8.58 0.11
C CYS A 114 25.76 8.82 -1.25
N ASP A 115 25.22 8.23 -2.33
CA ASP A 115 25.71 8.38 -3.71
C ASP A 115 25.64 9.84 -4.17
N ALA A 116 24.47 10.47 -4.02
CA ALA A 116 24.32 11.88 -4.36
C ALA A 116 25.28 12.75 -3.54
N ASN A 117 25.42 12.49 -2.24
CA ASN A 117 26.29 13.29 -1.38
C ASN A 117 27.77 13.21 -1.77
N ALA A 118 28.23 12.03 -2.19
CA ALA A 118 29.62 11.81 -2.57
C ALA A 118 29.93 12.31 -3.99
N ASN A 119 29.02 12.08 -4.93
CA ASN A 119 29.30 12.21 -6.36
C ASN A 119 28.60 13.40 -7.02
N HIS A 120 27.48 13.85 -6.46
CA HIS A 120 26.64 14.91 -7.01
C HIS A 120 26.11 15.86 -5.93
N PRO A 121 27.00 16.48 -5.11
CA PRO A 121 26.56 17.39 -4.06
C PRO A 121 25.80 18.61 -4.61
N ASP A 122 25.97 18.93 -5.89
CA ASP A 122 25.27 19.96 -6.66
C ASP A 122 23.77 19.65 -6.89
N TRP A 123 23.34 18.39 -6.75
CA TRP A 123 21.92 18.05 -6.87
C TRP A 123 21.10 18.38 -5.62
N PHE A 124 21.75 18.63 -4.47
CA PHE A 124 21.05 19.06 -3.27
C PHE A 124 20.68 20.53 -3.39
N LEU A 125 19.38 20.82 -3.29
CA LEU A 125 18.91 22.19 -3.30
C LEU A 125 19.31 22.91 -2.00
N THR A 126 19.68 24.18 -2.13
CA THR A 126 20.09 25.02 -1.00
C THR A 126 19.17 26.21 -0.79
N ASP A 127 19.22 26.78 0.40
CA ASP A 127 18.73 28.12 0.69
C ASP A 127 19.67 29.20 0.11
N PRO A 128 19.29 30.49 0.14
CA PRO A 128 20.15 31.59 -0.34
C PRO A 128 21.48 31.76 0.41
N SER A 129 21.61 31.17 1.60
CA SER A 129 22.83 31.17 2.40
C SER A 129 23.75 29.98 2.07
N GLY A 130 23.34 29.10 1.15
CA GLY A 130 24.08 27.91 0.74
C GLY A 130 23.85 26.67 1.61
N ASN A 131 22.92 26.70 2.57
CA ASN A 131 22.60 25.52 3.38
C ASN A 131 21.67 24.59 2.61
N ARG A 132 21.96 23.28 2.63
CA ARG A 132 21.07 22.28 2.01
C ARG A 132 19.68 22.28 2.65
N LEU A 133 18.67 22.05 1.83
CA LEU A 133 17.27 22.02 2.24
C LEU A 133 16.79 20.58 2.42
N ASN A 134 16.19 20.33 3.57
CA ASN A 134 15.38 19.16 3.86
C ASN A 134 13.92 19.57 4.09
N SER A 135 12.98 18.62 4.11
CA SER A 135 11.61 18.92 4.54
C SER A 135 11.58 19.36 6.01
N ALA A 136 10.84 20.42 6.31
CA ALA A 136 10.63 20.90 7.68
C ALA A 136 9.88 19.88 8.56
N TYR A 137 9.11 18.99 7.93
CA TYR A 137 8.29 17.98 8.62
C TYR A 137 8.86 16.57 8.51
N PHE A 138 9.75 16.34 7.54
CA PHE A 138 10.47 15.08 7.34
C PHE A 138 11.97 15.38 7.24
N PRO A 139 12.66 15.63 8.36
CA PRO A 139 14.03 16.15 8.34
C PRO A 139 15.06 15.20 7.71
N GLY A 140 14.73 13.91 7.57
CA GLY A 140 15.54 12.92 6.85
C GLY A 140 15.39 12.96 5.32
N SER A 141 14.40 13.68 4.78
CA SER A 141 14.15 13.83 3.35
C SER A 141 14.78 15.13 2.84
N TRP A 142 15.77 15.01 1.97
CA TRP A 142 16.57 16.11 1.41
C TRP A 142 16.13 16.47 0.00
N MET A 143 15.88 17.76 -0.26
CA MET A 143 15.35 18.25 -1.52
C MET A 143 16.38 18.14 -2.63
N MET A 144 15.97 17.50 -3.72
CA MET A 144 16.78 17.26 -4.89
C MET A 144 16.34 18.15 -6.05
N ASP A 145 17.29 18.48 -6.91
CA ASP A 145 17.10 19.35 -8.06
C ASP A 145 16.30 18.64 -9.18
N ALA A 146 14.97 18.65 -9.05
CA ALA A 146 14.04 18.01 -10.01
C ALA A 146 14.16 18.56 -11.44
N GLY A 147 14.72 19.76 -11.63
CA GLY A 147 14.98 20.35 -12.94
C GLY A 147 16.36 20.05 -13.51
N ASN A 148 17.21 19.27 -12.82
CA ASN A 148 18.53 18.88 -13.30
C ASN A 148 18.45 17.65 -14.21
N PRO A 149 18.84 17.73 -15.49
CA PRO A 149 18.75 16.59 -16.42
C PRO A 149 19.55 15.35 -15.99
N ALA A 150 20.68 15.53 -15.30
CA ALA A 150 21.48 14.41 -14.82
C ALA A 150 20.80 13.69 -13.65
N TYR A 151 20.18 14.45 -12.73
CA TYR A 151 19.33 13.88 -11.68
C TYR A 151 18.14 13.12 -12.27
N GLN A 152 17.43 13.73 -13.23
CA GLN A 152 16.29 13.12 -13.93
C GLN A 152 16.68 11.78 -14.58
N SER A 153 17.79 11.76 -15.32
CA SER A 153 18.29 10.55 -15.98
C SER A 153 18.72 9.47 -14.98
N LYS A 154 19.38 9.85 -13.89
CA LYS A 154 19.82 8.92 -12.84
C LYS A 154 18.62 8.33 -12.09
N TRP A 155 17.64 9.17 -11.75
CA TRP A 155 16.39 8.75 -11.13
C TRP A 155 15.67 7.73 -12.00
N LEU A 156 15.46 8.03 -13.29
CA LEU A 156 14.79 7.14 -14.24
C LEU A 156 15.51 5.78 -14.33
N SER A 157 16.83 5.80 -14.53
CA SER A 157 17.63 4.58 -14.66
C SER A 157 17.54 3.69 -13.41
N ASN A 158 17.65 4.29 -12.22
CA ASN A 158 17.60 3.55 -10.97
C ASN A 158 16.20 2.98 -10.70
N VAL A 159 15.14 3.75 -11.01
CA VAL A 159 13.76 3.29 -10.83
C VAL A 159 13.41 2.16 -11.78
N LEU A 160 13.81 2.24 -13.06
CA LEU A 160 13.64 1.13 -14.00
C LEU A 160 14.36 -0.14 -13.54
N ALA A 161 15.58 0.00 -12.98
CA ALA A 161 16.32 -1.13 -12.45
C ALA A 161 15.56 -1.83 -11.30
N ASP A 162 15.00 -1.07 -10.36
CA ASP A 162 14.20 -1.62 -9.25
C ASP A 162 12.89 -2.23 -9.75
N VAL A 163 12.18 -1.55 -10.66
CA VAL A 163 10.94 -2.06 -11.28
C VAL A 163 11.18 -3.45 -11.89
N HIS A 164 12.23 -3.59 -12.71
CA HIS A 164 12.56 -4.85 -13.36
C HIS A 164 13.04 -5.92 -12.37
N ALA A 165 13.87 -5.53 -11.38
CA ALA A 165 14.39 -6.47 -10.39
C ALA A 165 13.30 -7.02 -9.47
N GLY A 166 12.35 -6.18 -9.06
CA GLY A 166 11.27 -6.55 -8.15
C GLY A 166 10.03 -7.15 -8.84
N GLY A 167 9.89 -7.03 -10.16
CA GLY A 167 8.71 -7.50 -10.89
C GLY A 167 7.48 -6.60 -10.72
N TRP A 168 7.72 -5.30 -10.54
CA TRP A 168 6.68 -4.28 -10.39
C TRP A 168 5.98 -3.97 -11.71
N ASP A 169 4.71 -3.57 -11.67
CA ASP A 169 3.98 -3.09 -12.86
C ASP A 169 4.22 -1.59 -13.11
N GLY A 170 4.69 -0.87 -12.10
CA GLY A 170 4.82 0.58 -12.17
C GLY A 170 5.53 1.19 -10.97
N VAL A 171 5.59 2.52 -10.99
CA VAL A 171 6.11 3.36 -9.92
C VAL A 171 5.06 4.37 -9.49
N PHE A 172 4.89 4.50 -8.18
CA PHE A 172 4.15 5.57 -7.53
C PHE A 172 5.15 6.68 -7.18
N MET A 173 5.04 7.84 -7.82
CA MET A 173 6.05 8.91 -7.77
C MET A 173 5.64 9.98 -6.76
N ASP A 174 6.13 9.87 -5.55
CA ASP A 174 5.73 10.73 -4.42
C ASP A 174 6.39 12.11 -4.43
N ASP A 175 5.80 13.06 -3.72
CA ASP A 175 6.23 14.47 -3.66
C ASP A 175 6.33 15.13 -5.05
N THR A 176 5.36 14.85 -5.92
CA THR A 176 5.24 15.51 -7.23
C THR A 176 4.41 16.79 -7.09
N ASN A 177 5.02 17.79 -6.45
CA ASN A 177 4.32 18.97 -5.97
C ASN A 177 4.47 20.17 -6.92
N ALA A 178 3.37 20.90 -7.11
CA ALA A 178 3.38 22.22 -7.76
C ALA A 178 3.86 23.34 -6.83
N ASP A 179 3.89 23.08 -5.53
CA ASP A 179 4.31 24.07 -4.54
C ASP A 179 5.03 23.37 -3.38
N MET A 180 6.15 23.95 -2.93
CA MET A 180 6.97 23.41 -1.84
C MET A 180 6.85 24.19 -0.53
N SER A 181 5.97 25.21 -0.47
CA SER A 181 5.88 26.14 0.68
C SER A 181 5.69 25.41 2.00
N TRP A 182 4.92 24.32 2.00
CA TRP A 182 4.71 23.46 3.15
C TRP A 182 6.05 22.83 3.62
N HIS A 183 6.74 22.07 2.76
CA HIS A 183 8.04 21.47 3.13
C HIS A 183 9.10 22.52 3.50
N LEU A 184 9.02 23.73 2.95
CA LEU A 184 9.96 24.79 3.21
C LEU A 184 9.68 25.51 4.54
N ASN A 185 8.43 25.56 5.00
CA ASN A 185 8.00 26.27 6.22
C ASN A 185 8.58 27.69 6.29
N GLY A 186 8.39 28.45 5.20
CA GLY A 186 8.89 29.83 5.07
C GLY A 186 10.33 29.96 4.54
N ARG A 187 11.08 28.86 4.39
CA ARG A 187 12.37 28.86 3.68
C ARG A 187 12.18 29.04 2.17
N THR A 188 13.24 29.39 1.47
CA THR A 188 13.24 29.60 0.01
C THR A 188 14.30 28.71 -0.64
N ILE A 189 13.98 28.10 -1.78
CA ILE A 189 14.94 27.38 -2.60
C ILE A 189 15.70 28.40 -3.45
N ALA A 190 17.02 28.53 -3.28
CA ALA A 190 17.81 29.53 -3.99
C ALA A 190 17.68 29.42 -5.52
N LYS A 191 17.70 28.18 -6.05
CA LYS A 191 17.57 27.90 -7.49
C LYS A 191 16.15 28.12 -8.02
N TYR A 192 15.14 27.90 -7.17
CA TYR A 192 13.71 27.97 -7.52
C TYR A 192 12.99 28.90 -6.53
N PRO A 193 13.25 30.22 -6.60
CA PRO A 193 12.82 31.16 -5.57
C PRO A 193 11.31 31.41 -5.54
N THR A 194 10.57 30.94 -6.54
CA THR A 194 9.11 31.09 -6.64
C THR A 194 8.45 29.73 -6.89
N SER A 195 7.19 29.60 -6.48
CA SER A 195 6.39 28.41 -6.79
C SER A 195 6.29 28.18 -8.30
N ALA A 196 6.22 29.23 -9.12
CA ALA A 196 6.27 29.11 -10.58
C ALA A 196 7.56 28.47 -11.11
N ALA A 197 8.72 28.85 -10.55
CA ALA A 197 10.01 28.27 -10.92
C ALA A 197 10.09 26.78 -10.52
N TRP A 198 9.57 26.44 -9.34
CA TRP A 198 9.47 25.05 -8.91
C TRP A 198 8.51 24.23 -9.78
N ARG A 199 7.30 24.76 -10.11
CA ARG A 199 6.36 24.10 -11.04
C ARG A 199 6.99 23.77 -12.37
N ALA A 200 7.80 24.67 -12.92
CA ALA A 200 8.52 24.44 -14.16
C ALA A 200 9.54 23.29 -14.02
N ALA A 201 10.24 23.19 -12.88
CA ALA A 201 11.14 22.08 -12.58
C ALA A 201 10.40 20.74 -12.43
N THR A 202 9.28 20.71 -11.71
CA THR A 202 8.44 19.50 -11.56
C THR A 202 7.87 19.04 -12.91
N ARG A 203 7.39 19.98 -13.74
CA ARG A 203 6.94 19.67 -15.11
C ARG A 203 8.07 19.08 -15.96
N SER A 204 9.27 19.64 -15.87
CA SER A 204 10.47 19.14 -16.56
C SER A 204 10.80 17.71 -16.11
N MET A 205 10.76 17.43 -14.80
CA MET A 205 10.95 16.08 -14.26
C MET A 205 9.97 15.09 -14.87
N LEU A 206 8.66 15.40 -14.86
CA LEU A 206 7.62 14.53 -15.41
C LEU A 206 7.81 14.28 -16.91
N ALA A 207 8.13 15.33 -17.67
CA ALA A 207 8.41 15.23 -19.10
C ALA A 207 9.64 14.38 -19.42
N ALA A 208 10.63 14.35 -18.53
CA ALA A 208 11.84 13.55 -18.70
C ALA A 208 11.63 12.08 -18.32
N VAL A 209 10.98 11.79 -17.18
CA VAL A 209 10.90 10.42 -16.66
C VAL A 209 9.65 9.66 -17.12
N GLY A 210 8.53 10.34 -17.34
CA GLY A 210 7.26 9.72 -17.71
C GLY A 210 7.31 8.94 -19.03
N PRO A 211 7.76 9.56 -20.15
CA PRO A 211 7.96 8.85 -21.42
C PRO A 211 8.97 7.70 -21.32
N GLY A 212 10.02 7.87 -20.52
CA GLY A 212 11.02 6.82 -20.29
C GLY A 212 10.45 5.58 -19.60
N LEU A 213 9.62 5.79 -18.57
CA LEU A 213 8.91 4.69 -17.87
C LEU A 213 7.90 4.02 -18.79
N THR A 214 7.03 4.80 -19.42
CA THR A 214 5.91 4.27 -20.22
C THR A 214 6.38 3.54 -21.47
N SER A 215 7.44 4.00 -22.14
CA SER A 215 8.04 3.29 -23.27
C SER A 215 8.69 1.95 -22.87
N ALA A 216 9.08 1.79 -21.60
CA ALA A 216 9.54 0.53 -21.02
C ALA A 216 8.40 -0.39 -20.55
N GLY A 217 7.14 -0.02 -20.78
CA GLY A 217 5.97 -0.77 -20.31
C GLY A 217 5.68 -0.63 -18.82
N VAL A 218 6.28 0.38 -18.17
CA VAL A 218 6.14 0.64 -16.72
C VAL A 218 5.10 1.72 -16.50
N LEU A 219 4.14 1.47 -15.60
CA LEU A 219 3.15 2.49 -15.22
C LEU A 219 3.84 3.63 -14.45
N ALA A 220 3.61 4.87 -14.87
CA ALA A 220 4.05 6.07 -14.17
C ALA A 220 2.85 6.75 -13.52
N VAL A 221 2.74 6.71 -12.18
CA VAL A 221 1.63 7.32 -11.45
C VAL A 221 2.17 8.29 -10.39
N PRO A 222 2.25 9.61 -10.67
CA PRO A 222 2.67 10.58 -9.67
C PRO A 222 1.60 10.85 -8.63
N ASN A 223 2.02 11.02 -7.37
CA ASN A 223 1.23 11.64 -6.32
C ASN A 223 1.28 13.16 -6.50
N LEU A 224 0.24 13.71 -7.12
CA LEU A 224 0.20 15.10 -7.55
C LEU A 224 -0.43 15.99 -6.48
N SER A 225 0.23 17.12 -6.21
CA SER A 225 -0.34 18.23 -5.45
C SER A 225 -0.35 19.51 -6.29
N THR A 226 -1.53 19.88 -6.77
CA THR A 226 -1.80 21.18 -7.42
C THR A 226 -2.85 21.94 -6.60
N PRO A 227 -2.48 22.54 -5.46
CA PRO A 227 -3.43 23.24 -4.61
C PRO A 227 -4.01 24.47 -5.33
N TRP A 228 -5.18 24.92 -4.89
CA TRP A 228 -5.73 26.20 -5.34
C TRP A 228 -4.72 27.31 -5.06
N ALA A 229 -4.40 28.11 -6.07
CA ALA A 229 -3.52 29.25 -5.94
C ALA A 229 -3.99 30.40 -6.84
N SER A 230 -3.54 31.62 -6.55
CA SER A 230 -3.87 32.81 -7.31
C SER A 230 -2.98 33.01 -8.54
N ASP A 231 -1.84 32.34 -8.61
CA ASP A 231 -0.81 32.54 -9.63
C ASP A 231 -0.82 31.49 -10.75
N TYR A 232 -1.72 30.49 -10.69
CA TYR A 232 -1.93 29.51 -11.76
C TYR A 232 -3.29 28.80 -11.65
N ASP A 233 -3.71 28.15 -12.74
CA ASP A 233 -4.87 27.25 -12.75
C ASP A 233 -4.43 25.82 -12.39
N ALA A 234 -4.88 25.35 -11.22
CA ALA A 234 -4.56 24.02 -10.71
C ALA A 234 -5.01 22.88 -11.61
N GLN A 235 -6.22 22.97 -12.18
CA GLN A 235 -6.77 21.94 -13.05
C GLN A 235 -6.07 21.91 -14.40
N ALA A 236 -5.72 23.08 -14.94
CA ALA A 236 -4.93 23.17 -16.17
C ALA A 236 -3.51 22.60 -15.98
N THR A 237 -2.85 22.90 -14.86
CA THR A 237 -1.54 22.32 -14.52
C THR A 237 -1.63 20.81 -14.35
N TRP A 238 -2.63 20.30 -13.63
CA TRP A 238 -2.86 18.86 -13.52
C TRP A 238 -3.01 18.20 -14.89
N LYS A 239 -3.87 18.76 -15.75
CA LYS A 239 -4.11 18.26 -17.11
C LYS A 239 -2.84 18.26 -17.96
N ASP A 240 -2.02 19.31 -17.86
CA ASP A 240 -0.73 19.39 -18.54
C ASP A 240 0.25 18.34 -18.01
N TRP A 241 0.28 18.06 -16.70
CA TRP A 241 1.23 17.11 -16.13
C TRP A 241 0.90 15.65 -16.47
N ILE A 242 -0.38 15.27 -16.43
CA ILE A 242 -0.79 13.88 -16.71
C ILE A 242 -0.57 13.44 -18.16
N GLN A 243 -0.27 14.39 -19.08
CA GLN A 243 0.04 14.04 -20.46
C GLN A 243 1.31 13.17 -20.56
N PHE A 244 2.23 13.29 -19.61
CA PHE A 244 3.50 12.57 -19.57
C PHE A 244 3.41 11.20 -18.88
N THR A 245 2.30 10.90 -18.21
CA THR A 245 2.21 9.77 -17.27
C THR A 245 1.10 8.79 -17.64
N SER A 246 1.06 7.64 -16.97
CA SER A 246 0.00 6.62 -17.12
C SER A 246 -1.28 7.00 -16.37
N GLY A 247 -1.14 7.87 -15.37
CA GLY A 247 -2.18 8.22 -14.42
C GLY A 247 -1.76 9.37 -13.53
N ALA A 248 -2.53 9.57 -12.46
CA ALA A 248 -2.18 10.42 -11.33
C ALA A 248 -2.86 9.92 -10.06
N ALA A 249 -2.24 10.20 -8.93
CA ALA A 249 -2.81 10.02 -7.61
C ALA A 249 -3.06 11.37 -6.95
N GLN A 250 -4.12 11.43 -6.14
CA GLN A 250 -4.49 12.62 -5.37
C GLN A 250 -4.69 12.25 -3.90
N GLU A 251 -3.82 12.77 -3.04
CA GLU A 251 -4.07 12.77 -1.60
C GLU A 251 -5.19 13.72 -1.19
N PHE A 252 -5.89 13.35 -0.12
CA PHE A 252 -7.06 14.08 0.39
C PHE A 252 -8.16 14.21 -0.65
N TYR A 253 -8.40 13.14 -1.41
CA TYR A 253 -9.30 13.14 -2.55
C TYR A 253 -10.70 13.65 -2.18
N SER A 254 -11.28 13.18 -1.06
CA SER A 254 -12.66 13.51 -0.70
C SER A 254 -12.82 14.42 0.52
N LYS A 255 -11.75 14.63 1.29
CA LYS A 255 -11.75 15.50 2.48
C LYS A 255 -10.34 15.88 2.93
N TRP A 256 -10.22 16.97 3.67
CA TRP A 256 -8.99 17.34 4.36
C TRP A 256 -8.79 16.55 5.66
N GLY A 257 -7.51 16.40 6.04
CA GLY A 257 -7.08 15.82 7.30
C GLY A 257 -7.33 14.31 7.43
N SER A 258 -6.90 13.78 8.57
CA SER A 258 -7.05 12.36 8.94
C SER A 258 -8.15 12.12 9.97
N THR A 259 -8.84 13.16 10.44
CA THR A 259 -9.92 13.04 11.44
C THR A 259 -11.29 12.91 10.78
N SER A 260 -12.34 12.67 11.57
CA SER A 260 -13.74 12.61 11.11
C SER A 260 -14.35 14.01 10.85
N SER A 261 -13.69 14.82 10.04
CA SER A 261 -14.12 16.14 9.61
C SER A 261 -13.48 16.56 8.29
N GLY A 262 -13.79 17.78 7.80
CA GLY A 262 -13.11 18.38 6.65
C GLY A 262 -13.61 17.94 5.27
N TRP A 263 -14.82 17.37 5.17
CA TRP A 263 -15.40 16.99 3.88
C TRP A 263 -15.66 18.19 2.97
N PHE A 264 -15.30 18.05 1.69
CA PHE A 264 -15.49 19.10 0.71
C PHE A 264 -16.97 19.30 0.38
N ALA A 265 -17.39 20.55 0.23
CA ALA A 265 -18.76 20.94 -0.10
C ALA A 265 -18.79 21.95 -1.25
N GLY A 266 -19.93 22.07 -1.91
CA GLY A 266 -20.21 23.14 -2.87
C GLY A 266 -19.15 23.30 -3.96
N SER A 267 -18.61 24.52 -4.09
CA SER A 267 -17.61 24.85 -5.10
C SER A 267 -16.26 24.18 -4.86
N ASP A 268 -15.85 23.97 -3.60
CA ASP A 268 -14.60 23.26 -3.27
C ASP A 268 -14.70 21.77 -3.63
N TRP A 269 -15.85 21.14 -3.35
CA TRP A 269 -16.14 19.79 -3.84
C TRP A 269 -16.07 19.74 -5.36
N THR A 270 -16.77 20.65 -6.04
CA THR A 270 -16.79 20.71 -7.51
C THR A 270 -15.39 20.84 -8.06
N PHE A 271 -14.57 21.73 -7.51
CA PHE A 271 -13.19 21.95 -7.92
C PHE A 271 -12.34 20.69 -7.77
N ARG A 272 -12.45 19.96 -6.65
CA ARG A 272 -11.60 18.80 -6.37
C ARG A 272 -12.00 17.56 -7.16
N GLN A 273 -13.30 17.33 -7.34
CA GLN A 273 -13.76 16.19 -8.14
C GLN A 273 -13.35 16.30 -9.62
N GLN A 274 -13.02 17.50 -10.11
CA GLN A 274 -12.53 17.64 -11.48
C GLN A 274 -11.17 16.96 -11.71
N PHE A 275 -10.32 16.77 -10.70
CA PHE A 275 -9.04 16.10 -10.92
C PHE A 275 -9.21 14.64 -11.38
N GLN A 276 -10.18 13.91 -10.80
CA GLN A 276 -10.57 12.59 -11.31
C GLN A 276 -11.16 12.69 -12.71
N ALA A 277 -12.13 13.60 -12.92
CA ALA A 277 -12.78 13.74 -14.21
C ALA A 277 -11.79 14.06 -15.34
N ILE A 278 -10.84 14.96 -15.12
CA ILE A 278 -9.78 15.34 -16.07
C ILE A 278 -8.89 14.14 -16.38
N THR A 279 -8.50 13.38 -15.34
CA THR A 279 -7.62 12.21 -15.48
C THR A 279 -8.29 11.12 -16.30
N GLU A 280 -9.53 10.79 -15.97
CA GLU A 280 -10.26 9.70 -16.63
C GLU A 280 -10.76 10.08 -18.02
N GLN A 281 -11.13 11.34 -18.27
CA GLN A 281 -11.42 11.83 -19.63
C GLN A 281 -10.19 11.77 -20.55
N ALA A 282 -8.98 11.82 -19.98
CA ALA A 282 -7.75 11.63 -20.73
C ALA A 282 -7.41 10.14 -20.97
N GLY A 283 -8.26 9.20 -20.53
CA GLY A 283 -8.02 7.77 -20.64
C GLY A 283 -6.94 7.26 -19.68
N LYS A 284 -6.76 7.92 -18.53
CA LYS A 284 -5.64 7.67 -17.60
C LYS A 284 -6.14 7.13 -16.26
N ILE A 285 -5.25 6.42 -15.56
CA ILE A 285 -5.52 5.84 -14.24
C ILE A 285 -5.65 6.97 -13.20
N PHE A 286 -6.74 7.02 -12.45
CA PHE A 286 -6.87 7.89 -11.29
C PHE A 286 -6.82 7.09 -9.98
N LEU A 287 -5.93 7.49 -9.07
CA LEU A 287 -5.82 6.92 -7.73
C LEU A 287 -6.20 7.97 -6.67
N GLY A 288 -7.41 7.89 -6.12
CA GLY A 288 -7.82 8.78 -5.03
C GLY A 288 -7.36 8.24 -3.69
N ILE A 289 -6.80 9.07 -2.81
CA ILE A 289 -6.37 8.66 -1.46
C ILE A 289 -7.12 9.50 -0.43
N THR A 290 -7.89 8.84 0.44
CA THR A 290 -8.61 9.48 1.54
C THR A 290 -8.20 8.89 2.88
N TYR A 291 -8.15 9.76 3.89
CA TYR A 291 -7.67 9.44 5.23
C TYR A 291 -8.76 9.64 6.26
N ALA A 292 -9.03 8.64 7.09
CA ALA A 292 -9.85 8.82 8.29
C ALA A 292 -9.71 7.63 9.27
N PRO A 293 -10.25 7.75 10.50
CA PRO A 293 -10.19 6.68 11.49
C PRO A 293 -10.87 5.40 10.99
N SER A 294 -10.45 4.24 11.53
CA SER A 294 -11.02 2.92 11.19
C SER A 294 -12.53 2.82 11.43
N THR A 295 -13.07 3.61 12.36
CA THR A 295 -14.49 3.62 12.73
C THR A 295 -15.33 4.60 11.90
N ASP A 296 -14.72 5.44 11.07
CA ASP A 296 -15.41 6.49 10.31
C ASP A 296 -16.00 5.97 8.99
N THR A 297 -17.02 5.13 9.15
CA THR A 297 -17.81 4.58 8.04
C THR A 297 -18.45 5.66 7.15
N ARG A 298 -18.70 6.87 7.69
CA ARG A 298 -19.22 8.00 6.93
C ARG A 298 -18.18 8.50 5.92
N SER A 299 -16.95 8.73 6.35
CA SER A 299 -15.86 9.17 5.46
C SER A 299 -15.55 8.12 4.40
N MET A 300 -15.57 6.83 4.77
CA MET A 300 -15.39 5.72 3.83
C MET A 300 -16.49 5.72 2.74
N ALA A 301 -17.76 5.80 3.15
CA ALA A 301 -18.90 5.84 2.23
C ALA A 301 -18.88 7.10 1.36
N TRP A 302 -18.52 8.26 1.92
CA TRP A 302 -18.37 9.52 1.20
C TRP A 302 -17.29 9.44 0.11
N ALA A 303 -16.09 8.96 0.47
CA ALA A 303 -14.98 8.83 -0.48
C ALA A 303 -15.34 7.88 -1.62
N ARG A 304 -15.91 6.73 -1.29
CA ARG A 304 -16.27 5.71 -2.27
C ARG A 304 -17.43 6.13 -3.16
N ALA A 305 -18.48 6.74 -2.62
CA ALA A 305 -19.59 7.24 -3.42
C ALA A 305 -19.11 8.33 -4.40
N ASN A 306 -18.21 9.21 -3.97
CA ASN A 306 -17.57 10.18 -4.86
C ASN A 306 -16.74 9.51 -5.94
N PHE A 307 -15.86 8.58 -5.59
CA PHE A 307 -15.03 7.87 -6.57
C PHE A 307 -15.89 7.22 -7.65
N LEU A 308 -16.88 6.41 -7.25
CA LEU A 308 -17.78 5.72 -8.18
C LEU A 308 -18.64 6.69 -9.02
N LEU A 309 -19.02 7.85 -8.47
CA LEU A 309 -19.80 8.85 -9.21
C LEU A 309 -19.05 9.35 -10.45
N PHE A 310 -17.72 9.42 -10.38
CA PHE A 310 -16.86 9.91 -11.46
C PHE A 310 -16.14 8.80 -12.23
N ASP A 311 -16.02 7.59 -11.67
CA ASP A 311 -15.27 6.44 -12.19
C ASP A 311 -15.66 6.04 -13.62
N GLU A 312 -14.68 5.93 -14.50
CA GLU A 312 -14.74 5.38 -15.84
C GLU A 312 -13.95 4.05 -15.83
N PRO A 313 -14.61 2.90 -15.61
CA PRO A 313 -13.93 1.64 -15.29
C PRO A 313 -12.95 1.15 -16.36
N ALA A 314 -13.10 1.60 -17.60
CA ALA A 314 -12.17 1.30 -18.69
C ALA A 314 -10.74 1.83 -18.43
N ASN A 315 -10.60 2.82 -17.55
CA ASN A 315 -9.31 3.40 -17.18
C ASN A 315 -8.64 2.70 -16.00
N HIS A 316 -9.33 1.75 -15.37
CA HIS A 316 -8.83 1.00 -14.22
C HIS A 316 -8.33 1.90 -13.08
N GLY A 317 -9.08 2.96 -12.75
CA GLY A 317 -8.83 3.78 -11.57
C GLY A 317 -9.17 3.03 -10.27
N ALA A 318 -8.68 3.53 -9.14
CA ALA A 318 -8.99 2.94 -7.84
C ALA A 318 -9.01 3.97 -6.69
N LEU A 319 -9.84 3.69 -5.68
CA LEU A 319 -9.83 4.44 -4.42
C LEU A 319 -8.98 3.71 -3.37
N MET A 320 -8.10 4.46 -2.70
CA MET A 320 -7.37 4.07 -1.50
C MET A 320 -7.99 4.76 -0.28
N TYR A 321 -8.11 3.99 0.79
CA TYR A 321 -8.48 4.52 2.10
C TYR A 321 -7.37 4.17 3.08
N GLU A 322 -6.79 5.15 3.74
CA GLU A 322 -5.73 4.93 4.71
C GLU A 322 -6.24 5.26 6.11
N LEU A 323 -6.14 4.26 6.98
CA LEU A 323 -6.60 4.37 8.36
C LEU A 323 -5.64 5.25 9.14
N SER A 324 -6.17 6.22 9.86
CA SER A 324 -5.39 7.07 10.75
C SER A 324 -5.35 6.58 12.19
N ASP A 325 -6.21 5.63 12.55
CA ASP A 325 -6.31 5.10 13.91
C ASP A 325 -7.01 3.72 13.93
N PRO A 326 -6.30 2.62 14.26
CA PRO A 326 -4.84 2.53 14.19
C PRO A 326 -4.36 2.62 12.73
N GLU A 327 -3.18 3.19 12.52
CA GLU A 327 -2.53 3.24 11.20
C GLU A 327 -2.02 1.87 10.75
N ALA A 328 -1.61 1.78 9.49
CA ALA A 328 -0.94 0.61 8.91
C ALA A 328 -1.78 -0.69 8.92
N GLN A 329 -3.10 -0.57 9.03
CA GLN A 329 -4.02 -1.70 8.95
C GLN A 329 -4.56 -1.89 7.54
N ASP A 330 -5.12 -3.07 7.29
CA ASP A 330 -6.02 -3.32 6.17
C ASP A 330 -7.27 -2.42 6.27
N PRO A 331 -7.50 -1.46 5.35
CA PRO A 331 -8.68 -0.61 5.36
C PRO A 331 -9.89 -1.33 4.77
N TYR A 332 -9.75 -2.56 4.27
CA TYR A 332 -10.87 -3.30 3.68
C TYR A 332 -12.03 -3.43 4.67
N SER A 333 -13.21 -2.95 4.25
CA SER A 333 -14.46 -3.28 4.90
C SER A 333 -15.58 -3.31 3.88
N SER A 334 -16.60 -4.13 4.14
CA SER A 334 -17.79 -4.23 3.27
C SER A 334 -18.59 -2.94 3.16
N VAL A 335 -18.35 -1.96 4.05
CA VAL A 335 -19.03 -0.66 4.06
C VAL A 335 -18.70 0.15 2.81
N TRP A 336 -17.44 0.13 2.37
CA TRP A 336 -16.99 0.92 1.21
C TRP A 336 -16.45 0.06 0.07
N ALA A 337 -15.99 -1.16 0.35
CA ALA A 337 -15.54 -2.08 -0.69
C ALA A 337 -16.70 -2.84 -1.38
N ALA A 338 -17.95 -2.43 -1.15
CA ALA A 338 -19.11 -3.04 -1.78
C ALA A 338 -19.01 -2.94 -3.32
N ASP A 339 -19.19 -4.08 -3.98
CA ASP A 339 -19.29 -4.15 -5.43
C ASP A 339 -20.68 -3.69 -5.87
N VAL A 340 -20.71 -2.67 -6.72
CA VAL A 340 -21.95 -2.18 -7.35
C VAL A 340 -22.01 -2.52 -8.83
N GLY A 341 -21.03 -3.24 -9.37
CA GLY A 341 -20.94 -3.60 -10.78
C GLY A 341 -20.45 -2.47 -11.68
N SER A 342 -20.85 -2.49 -12.94
CA SER A 342 -20.44 -1.50 -13.95
C SER A 342 -21.47 -0.38 -14.10
N PRO A 343 -21.08 0.87 -14.40
CA PRO A 343 -22.01 1.94 -14.69
C PRO A 343 -22.97 1.58 -15.81
N THR A 344 -24.27 1.84 -15.61
CA THR A 344 -25.30 1.63 -16.64
C THR A 344 -25.67 2.91 -17.38
N GLY A 345 -25.07 4.04 -16.98
CA GLY A 345 -25.25 5.34 -17.61
C GLY A 345 -24.39 6.44 -16.98
N ALA A 346 -24.55 7.65 -17.51
CA ALA A 346 -23.94 8.84 -16.95
C ALA A 346 -24.51 9.17 -15.57
N ARG A 347 -23.72 9.85 -14.73
CA ARG A 347 -24.24 10.46 -13.50
C ARG A 347 -25.27 11.55 -13.83
N PHE A 348 -26.27 11.71 -12.97
CA PHE A 348 -27.34 12.71 -13.13
C PHE A 348 -27.73 13.30 -11.76
N GLN A 349 -28.37 14.47 -11.79
CA GLN A 349 -28.85 15.14 -10.58
C GLN A 349 -30.21 14.57 -10.13
N VAL A 350 -30.37 14.44 -8.82
CA VAL A 350 -31.66 14.13 -8.18
C VAL A 350 -31.87 15.15 -7.07
N GLY A 351 -32.66 16.18 -7.35
CA GLY A 351 -32.66 17.40 -6.55
C GLY A 351 -31.26 18.05 -6.59
N SER A 352 -30.71 18.38 -5.43
CA SER A 352 -29.34 18.89 -5.27
C SER A 352 -28.29 17.79 -4.98
N ALA A 353 -28.72 16.53 -4.92
CA ALA A 353 -27.81 15.38 -4.86
C ALA A 353 -27.45 14.88 -6.26
N TRP A 354 -26.41 14.07 -6.34
CA TRP A 354 -26.00 13.35 -7.54
C TRP A 354 -26.23 11.86 -7.39
N ARG A 355 -26.56 11.20 -8.48
CA ARG A 355 -26.77 9.75 -8.56
C ARG A 355 -26.07 9.18 -9.79
N ARG A 356 -25.55 7.96 -9.66
CA ARG A 356 -25.16 7.12 -10.81
C ARG A 356 -25.61 5.69 -10.55
N ASN A 357 -26.22 5.10 -11.58
CA ASN A 357 -26.71 3.73 -11.55
C ASN A 357 -25.66 2.77 -12.08
N PHE A 358 -25.66 1.57 -11.51
CA PHE A 358 -24.76 0.49 -11.86
C PHE A 358 -25.53 -0.84 -11.99
N SER A 359 -24.90 -1.84 -12.60
CA SER A 359 -25.54 -3.14 -12.88
C SER A 359 -25.92 -3.91 -11.60
N ALA A 360 -25.23 -3.67 -10.49
CA ALA A 360 -25.50 -4.31 -9.20
C ALA A 360 -25.80 -3.31 -8.08
N GLY A 361 -26.12 -2.05 -8.41
CA GLY A 361 -26.40 -1.04 -7.39
C GLY A 361 -26.59 0.38 -7.89
N THR A 362 -26.55 1.34 -6.95
CA THR A 362 -26.54 2.78 -7.24
C THR A 362 -25.71 3.49 -6.19
N VAL A 363 -25.10 4.61 -6.57
CA VAL A 363 -24.43 5.52 -5.64
C VAL A 363 -25.14 6.86 -5.60
N LEU A 364 -25.12 7.50 -4.44
CA LEU A 364 -25.67 8.81 -4.19
C LEU A 364 -24.63 9.69 -3.49
N VAL A 365 -24.55 10.96 -3.86
CA VAL A 365 -23.64 11.95 -3.28
C VAL A 365 -24.40 13.23 -3.00
N ASN A 366 -24.39 13.70 -1.75
CA ASN A 366 -24.87 15.01 -1.35
C ASN A 366 -23.68 15.94 -1.06
N PRO A 367 -23.26 16.80 -2.02
CA PRO A 367 -22.16 17.73 -1.81
C PRO A 367 -22.59 19.05 -1.14
N THR A 368 -23.85 19.16 -0.70
CA THR A 368 -24.39 20.38 -0.11
C THR A 368 -24.17 20.44 1.40
N SER A 369 -24.41 21.61 1.99
CA SER A 369 -24.40 21.83 3.44
C SER A 369 -25.72 21.45 4.13
N SER A 370 -26.70 20.92 3.39
CA SER A 370 -28.05 20.61 3.89
C SER A 370 -28.35 19.12 3.81
N THR A 371 -29.20 18.63 4.71
CA THR A 371 -29.74 17.27 4.62
C THR A 371 -30.74 17.16 3.48
N LEU A 372 -30.67 16.07 2.72
CA LEU A 372 -31.55 15.78 1.58
C LEU A 372 -32.17 14.39 1.75
N THR A 373 -33.41 14.21 1.28
CA THR A 373 -34.01 12.88 1.14
C THR A 373 -34.20 12.58 -0.34
N VAL A 374 -33.63 11.48 -0.80
CA VAL A 374 -33.75 11.01 -2.18
C VAL A 374 -34.68 9.80 -2.22
N GLN A 375 -35.76 9.90 -2.98
CA GLN A 375 -36.62 8.75 -3.28
C GLN A 375 -35.93 7.86 -4.31
N LEU A 376 -35.93 6.55 -4.07
CA LEU A 376 -35.34 5.57 -4.96
C LEU A 376 -36.39 5.10 -5.97
N ASP A 377 -35.94 4.78 -7.19
CA ASP A 377 -36.79 4.26 -8.27
C ASP A 377 -37.25 2.81 -8.00
N GLN A 378 -36.56 2.12 -7.11
CA GLN A 378 -36.84 0.77 -6.66
C GLN A 378 -36.21 0.53 -5.28
N PRO A 379 -36.60 -0.53 -4.56
CA PRO A 379 -35.93 -0.89 -3.31
C PRO A 379 -34.48 -1.35 -3.55
N TYR A 380 -33.54 -0.79 -2.80
CA TYR A 380 -32.13 -1.22 -2.76
C TYR A 380 -31.73 -1.68 -1.36
N LEU A 381 -30.64 -2.45 -1.27
CA LEU A 381 -30.05 -2.87 -0.01
C LEU A 381 -29.00 -1.84 0.44
N GLY A 382 -29.19 -1.28 1.63
CA GLY A 382 -28.17 -0.47 2.30
C GLY A 382 -27.01 -1.31 2.86
N ALA A 383 -26.04 -0.66 3.51
CA ALA A 383 -24.86 -1.31 4.08
C ALA A 383 -25.21 -2.42 5.10
N GLY A 384 -26.28 -2.24 5.88
CA GLY A 384 -26.79 -3.24 6.82
C GLY A 384 -27.67 -4.34 6.20
N GLY A 385 -27.84 -4.36 4.87
CA GLY A 385 -28.74 -5.28 4.18
C GLY A 385 -30.22 -4.92 4.30
N THR A 386 -30.55 -3.77 4.88
CA THR A 386 -31.93 -3.28 4.96
C THR A 386 -32.41 -2.78 3.60
N LEU A 387 -33.63 -3.16 3.21
CA LEU A 387 -34.30 -2.62 2.04
C LEU A 387 -34.66 -1.15 2.27
N MET A 388 -34.28 -0.30 1.33
CA MET A 388 -34.50 1.14 1.36
C MET A 388 -35.27 1.54 0.10
N SER A 389 -36.37 2.28 0.27
CA SER A 389 -37.11 2.96 -0.80
C SER A 389 -36.78 4.46 -0.87
N SER A 390 -36.11 4.99 0.15
CA SER A 390 -35.55 6.34 0.16
C SER A 390 -34.25 6.38 0.99
N VAL A 391 -33.41 7.37 0.74
CA VAL A 391 -32.19 7.62 1.52
C VAL A 391 -32.16 9.07 1.99
N THR A 392 -31.97 9.27 3.28
CA THR A 392 -31.67 10.58 3.87
C THR A 392 -30.16 10.76 3.97
N LEU A 393 -29.63 11.68 3.18
CA LEU A 393 -28.21 12.06 3.15
C LEU A 393 -28.02 13.32 3.96
N GLY A 394 -27.21 13.26 5.02
CA GLY A 394 -26.76 14.47 5.70
C GLY A 394 -25.89 15.36 4.79
N PRO A 395 -25.50 16.56 5.25
CA PRO A 395 -24.52 17.39 4.56
C PRO A 395 -23.25 16.59 4.25
N THR A 396 -22.65 16.84 3.08
CA THR A 396 -21.37 16.21 2.66
C THR A 396 -21.30 14.71 2.96
N SER A 397 -22.28 13.97 2.46
CA SER A 397 -22.40 12.53 2.69
C SER A 397 -22.81 11.77 1.44
N GLY A 398 -22.51 10.49 1.42
CA GLY A 398 -22.78 9.62 0.28
C GLY A 398 -23.31 8.27 0.74
N ALA A 399 -23.99 7.58 -0.18
CA ALA A 399 -24.51 6.25 0.04
C ALA A 399 -24.16 5.34 -1.14
N ILE A 400 -23.83 4.09 -0.83
CA ILE A 400 -23.59 3.02 -1.78
C ILE A 400 -24.65 1.97 -1.49
N LEU A 401 -25.51 1.70 -2.46
CA LEU A 401 -26.63 0.79 -2.30
C LEU A 401 -26.51 -0.34 -3.31
N ARG A 402 -26.78 -1.57 -2.87
CA ARG A 402 -26.74 -2.75 -3.74
C ARG A 402 -28.14 -3.07 -4.27
N SER A 403 -28.20 -3.57 -5.50
CA SER A 403 -29.45 -4.05 -6.07
C SER A 403 -29.98 -5.26 -5.28
N THR A 404 -31.29 -5.39 -5.24
CA THR A 404 -32.00 -6.58 -4.71
C THR A 404 -32.08 -7.69 -5.73
N LEU A 405 -31.94 -7.35 -7.02
CA LEU A 405 -31.81 -8.29 -8.11
C LEU A 405 -30.36 -8.80 -8.12
N GLN A 406 -30.19 -10.10 -7.85
CA GLN A 406 -28.90 -10.74 -7.98
C GLN A 406 -28.37 -10.49 -9.41
N PRO A 407 -27.10 -10.07 -9.60
CA PRO A 407 -26.54 -9.96 -10.93
C PRO A 407 -26.74 -11.29 -11.66
N PRO A 408 -27.07 -11.31 -12.96
CA PRO A 408 -27.03 -12.56 -13.71
C PRO A 408 -25.65 -13.18 -13.48
N ALA A 409 -25.62 -14.46 -13.10
CA ALA A 409 -24.38 -15.17 -12.90
C ALA A 409 -23.48 -14.95 -14.13
N PRO A 410 -22.17 -14.69 -13.96
CA PRO A 410 -21.27 -14.56 -15.10
C PRO A 410 -21.47 -15.78 -16.00
N PRO A 411 -21.56 -15.60 -17.33
CA PRO A 411 -21.75 -16.72 -18.24
C PRO A 411 -20.67 -17.77 -17.97
N PRO A 412 -21.02 -19.07 -17.93
CA PRO A 412 -20.04 -20.11 -17.69
C PRO A 412 -18.89 -19.94 -18.68
N ALA A 413 -17.66 -19.97 -18.15
CA ALA A 413 -16.47 -19.87 -18.98
C ALA A 413 -16.59 -20.89 -20.13
N PRO A 414 -16.27 -20.49 -21.38
CA PRO A 414 -16.29 -21.44 -22.49
C PRO A 414 -15.44 -22.66 -22.12
N PRO A 415 -15.87 -23.88 -22.49
CA PRO A 415 -15.11 -25.08 -22.20
C PRO A 415 -13.68 -24.88 -22.73
N PRO A 416 -12.65 -25.25 -21.93
CA PRO A 416 -11.28 -25.11 -22.37
C PRO A 416 -11.09 -25.85 -23.70
N PRO A 417 -10.33 -25.28 -24.66
CA PRO A 417 -10.02 -25.98 -25.90
C PRO A 417 -9.37 -27.34 -25.58
N PRO A 418 -9.60 -28.37 -26.43
CA PRO A 418 -8.98 -29.68 -26.23
C PRO A 418 -7.46 -29.50 -26.10
N PRO A 419 -6.83 -30.18 -25.13
CA PRO A 419 -5.41 -30.01 -24.88
C PRO A 419 -4.61 -30.41 -26.13
N PRO A 420 -3.56 -29.64 -26.50
CA PRO A 420 -2.64 -30.04 -27.56
C PRO A 420 -1.97 -31.38 -27.20
N PRO A 421 -1.50 -32.15 -28.20
CA PRO A 421 -0.78 -33.39 -27.95
C PRO A 421 0.39 -33.16 -27.00
N PRO A 422 0.65 -34.09 -26.05
CA PRO A 422 1.62 -33.88 -24.99
C PRO A 422 3.02 -33.69 -25.58
N PRO A 423 3.77 -32.65 -25.16
CA PRO A 423 5.18 -32.50 -25.50
C PRO A 423 6.00 -33.64 -24.87
N PRO A 424 7.20 -33.93 -25.40
CA PRO A 424 8.10 -34.93 -24.81
C PRO A 424 8.36 -34.64 -23.32
N PRO A 425 8.52 -35.68 -22.50
CA PRO A 425 8.60 -35.52 -21.05
C PRO A 425 9.78 -34.60 -20.65
N PRO A 426 9.52 -33.57 -19.84
CA PRO A 426 10.57 -32.69 -19.34
C PRO A 426 11.50 -33.44 -18.37
N PRO A 427 12.76 -32.97 -18.20
CA PRO A 427 13.68 -33.51 -17.21
C PRO A 427 13.05 -33.44 -15.81
N PRO A 428 13.41 -34.38 -14.90
CA PRO A 428 12.79 -34.49 -13.59
C PRO A 428 12.87 -33.18 -12.78
N PRO A 429 11.80 -32.82 -12.05
CA PRO A 429 11.76 -31.59 -11.27
C PRO A 429 12.80 -31.59 -10.14
N PRO A 430 13.35 -30.42 -9.78
CA PRO A 430 14.14 -30.26 -8.57
C PRO A 430 13.33 -30.69 -7.32
N PRO A 431 13.97 -31.28 -6.29
CA PRO A 431 13.28 -31.71 -5.08
C PRO A 431 12.56 -30.55 -4.38
N ALA A 432 11.37 -30.85 -3.84
CA ALA A 432 10.51 -29.89 -3.14
C ALA A 432 11.25 -29.18 -1.98
N PRO A 433 10.92 -27.91 -1.68
CA PRO A 433 11.52 -27.18 -0.56
C PRO A 433 11.21 -27.88 0.77
N SER A 434 12.26 -28.08 1.57
CA SER A 434 12.25 -28.86 2.80
C SER A 434 11.34 -28.25 3.88
N SER A 435 10.57 -29.08 4.57
CA SER A 435 9.74 -28.73 5.74
C SER A 435 10.55 -28.44 7.02
N ILE A 436 11.84 -28.09 6.90
CA ILE A 436 12.75 -27.87 8.02
C ILE A 436 12.69 -26.40 8.41
N THR A 437 12.18 -26.11 9.61
CA THR A 437 12.14 -24.75 10.19
C THR A 437 13.41 -24.50 11.00
N LEU A 438 14.06 -23.35 10.81
CA LEU A 438 15.25 -22.93 11.54
C LEU A 438 15.06 -21.53 12.11
N ASN A 439 15.32 -21.37 13.41
CA ASN A 439 15.31 -20.09 14.13
C ASN A 439 16.67 -19.85 14.80
N LEU A 440 17.10 -18.58 14.86
CA LEU A 440 18.38 -18.19 15.45
C LEU A 440 18.17 -17.26 16.66
N THR A 441 19.00 -17.40 17.67
CA THR A 441 19.06 -16.49 18.83
C THR A 441 20.51 -16.12 19.12
N ILE A 442 20.78 -14.84 19.37
CA ILE A 442 22.14 -14.34 19.60
C ILE A 442 22.35 -14.07 21.08
N SER A 443 23.52 -14.42 21.61
CA SER A 443 24.02 -13.93 22.89
C SER A 443 25.52 -13.66 22.80
N GLY A 444 25.92 -12.39 22.73
CA GLY A 444 27.31 -12.00 22.50
C GLY A 444 27.82 -12.51 21.15
N THR A 445 28.92 -13.27 21.16
CA THR A 445 29.46 -13.96 19.97
C THR A 445 28.94 -15.40 19.81
N SER A 446 27.90 -15.79 20.56
CA SER A 446 27.27 -17.10 20.42
C SER A 446 25.95 -17.01 19.64
N VAL A 447 25.78 -17.89 18.66
CA VAL A 447 24.53 -18.04 17.90
C VAL A 447 23.92 -19.40 18.24
N ARG A 448 22.75 -19.38 18.87
CA ARG A 448 21.95 -20.58 19.11
C ARG A 448 21.00 -20.80 17.94
N LEU A 449 21.14 -21.92 17.29
CA LEU A 449 20.24 -22.44 16.27
C LEU A 449 19.22 -23.34 16.97
N ASN A 450 17.94 -23.18 16.65
CA ASN A 450 16.88 -24.09 17.05
C ASN A 450 16.12 -24.53 15.80
N TRP A 451 15.91 -25.83 15.61
CA TRP A 451 15.23 -26.34 14.42
C TRP A 451 14.22 -27.44 14.74
N SER A 452 13.30 -27.64 13.81
CA SER A 452 12.36 -28.76 13.80
C SER A 452 12.18 -29.29 12.37
N GLY A 453 11.67 -30.52 12.25
CA GLY A 453 11.40 -31.14 10.95
C GLY A 453 12.61 -31.77 10.24
N VAL A 454 13.78 -31.83 10.89
CA VAL A 454 14.94 -32.59 10.37
C VAL A 454 14.69 -34.08 10.56
N ALA A 455 14.82 -34.87 9.49
CA ALA A 455 14.71 -36.33 9.53
C ALA A 455 16.03 -36.99 9.99
N GLY A 456 15.93 -38.12 10.71
CA GLY A 456 17.08 -38.89 11.19
C GLY A 456 17.60 -38.46 12.58
N SER A 457 18.64 -39.13 13.05
CA SER A 457 19.20 -38.94 14.41
C SER A 457 20.28 -37.87 14.50
N ARG A 458 20.73 -37.31 13.37
CA ARG A 458 21.81 -36.32 13.30
C ARG A 458 21.49 -35.19 12.33
N ALA A 459 22.01 -34.00 12.64
CA ALA A 459 21.84 -32.80 11.83
C ALA A 459 23.22 -32.19 11.48
N ASP A 460 23.39 -31.81 10.21
CA ASP A 460 24.56 -31.06 9.73
C ASP A 460 24.27 -29.56 9.81
N VAL A 461 25.13 -28.82 10.51
CA VAL A 461 25.02 -27.36 10.68
C VAL A 461 26.04 -26.68 9.78
N PHE A 462 25.57 -25.76 8.94
CA PHE A 462 26.38 -24.97 8.04
C PHE A 462 26.39 -23.50 8.48
N ARG A 463 27.57 -22.89 8.41
CA ARG A 463 27.79 -21.44 8.53
C ARG A 463 28.51 -20.93 7.29
N ASN A 464 27.96 -19.93 6.60
CA ASN A 464 28.52 -19.37 5.37
C ASN A 464 28.88 -20.47 4.35
N ALA A 465 27.90 -21.35 4.09
CA ALA A 465 28.00 -22.54 3.23
C ALA A 465 29.03 -23.61 3.65
N THR A 466 29.81 -23.40 4.73
CA THR A 466 30.75 -24.40 5.26
C THR A 466 30.11 -25.18 6.40
N ARG A 467 30.20 -26.52 6.40
CA ARG A 467 29.72 -27.32 7.53
C ARG A 467 30.60 -27.07 8.76
N VAL A 468 30.02 -26.54 9.82
CA VAL A 468 30.72 -26.25 11.08
C VAL A 468 30.53 -27.34 12.14
N ALA A 469 29.47 -28.15 12.04
CA ALA A 469 29.24 -29.28 12.93
C ALA A 469 28.32 -30.34 12.32
N THR A 470 28.41 -31.55 12.87
CA THR A 470 27.39 -32.60 12.74
C THR A 470 26.99 -33.02 14.15
N THR A 471 25.77 -32.68 14.58
CA THR A 471 25.28 -32.87 15.95
C THR A 471 24.15 -33.91 16.02
N ALA A 472 23.79 -34.34 17.22
CA ALA A 472 22.55 -35.09 17.44
C ALA A 472 21.35 -34.22 17.03
N ASN A 473 20.30 -34.84 16.50
CA ASN A 473 19.08 -34.14 16.11
C ASN A 473 18.13 -33.97 17.31
N ASP A 474 18.54 -33.15 18.28
CA ASP A 474 17.78 -32.80 19.49
C ASP A 474 17.10 -31.41 19.38
N GLY A 475 17.19 -30.78 18.21
CA GLY A 475 16.53 -29.53 17.88
C GLY A 475 17.31 -28.26 18.22
N SER A 476 18.56 -28.34 18.71
CA SER A 476 19.37 -27.15 19.00
C SER A 476 20.88 -27.33 18.82
N TYR A 477 21.57 -26.25 18.45
CA TYR A 477 23.04 -26.19 18.40
C TYR A 477 23.50 -24.76 18.70
N THR A 478 24.55 -24.59 19.51
CA THR A 478 25.14 -23.27 19.76
C THR A 478 26.50 -23.16 19.08
N ASP A 479 26.58 -22.31 18.06
CA ASP A 479 27.83 -21.95 17.39
C ASP A 479 28.51 -20.80 18.12
N LYS A 480 29.77 -20.99 18.52
CA LYS A 480 30.58 -19.96 19.20
C LYS A 480 31.52 -19.33 18.19
N LEU A 481 31.25 -18.07 17.84
CA LEU A 481 32.09 -17.30 16.96
C LEU A 481 33.35 -16.80 17.69
N PRO A 482 34.43 -16.51 16.95
CA PRO A 482 35.62 -15.85 17.51
C PRO A 482 35.25 -14.59 18.30
N LYS A 483 35.98 -14.29 19.39
CA LYS A 483 35.69 -13.17 20.31
C LYS A 483 35.58 -11.78 19.66
N ARG A 484 36.09 -11.61 18.42
CA ARG A 484 36.06 -10.36 17.63
C ARG A 484 35.25 -10.48 16.34
N ALA A 485 34.42 -11.52 16.20
CA ALA A 485 33.59 -11.72 15.02
C ALA A 485 32.65 -10.52 14.83
N LYS A 486 32.70 -9.90 13.64
CA LYS A 486 31.81 -8.83 13.21
C LYS A 486 31.29 -9.15 11.82
N GLY A 487 30.03 -8.84 11.54
CA GLY A 487 29.39 -9.03 10.23
C GLY A 487 28.25 -10.03 10.25
N THR A 488 27.76 -10.36 9.06
CA THR A 488 26.61 -11.26 8.86
C THR A 488 27.08 -12.70 8.70
N PHE A 489 26.47 -13.59 9.47
CA PHE A 489 26.68 -15.03 9.39
C PHE A 489 25.39 -15.70 8.92
N SER A 490 25.48 -16.49 7.86
CA SER A 490 24.37 -17.25 7.30
C SER A 490 24.42 -18.69 7.81
N TYR A 491 23.28 -19.21 8.27
CA TYR A 491 23.15 -20.55 8.83
C TYR A 491 22.13 -21.38 8.07
N LYS A 492 22.41 -22.68 7.96
CA LYS A 492 21.54 -23.68 7.37
C LYS A 492 21.69 -25.00 8.13
N VAL A 493 20.60 -25.72 8.36
CA VAL A 493 20.61 -27.04 9.00
C VAL A 493 20.08 -28.07 8.02
N CYS A 494 20.78 -29.20 7.88
CA CYS A 494 20.39 -30.29 6.99
C CYS A 494 20.26 -31.61 7.76
N ALA A 495 19.42 -32.53 7.27
CA ALA A 495 19.50 -33.93 7.70
C ALA A 495 20.89 -34.49 7.35
N ALA A 496 21.59 -35.06 8.33
CA ALA A 496 23.01 -35.36 8.18
C ALA A 496 23.31 -36.28 6.99
N GLY A 497 24.30 -35.90 6.18
CA GLY A 497 24.69 -36.66 4.99
C GLY A 497 23.72 -36.56 3.81
N THR A 498 22.72 -35.68 3.86
CA THR A 498 21.75 -35.45 2.77
C THR A 498 21.80 -34.00 2.27
N GLN A 499 21.05 -33.72 1.19
CA GLN A 499 20.83 -32.36 0.67
C GLN A 499 19.53 -31.72 1.18
N THR A 500 18.78 -32.40 2.06
CA THR A 500 17.52 -31.90 2.61
C THR A 500 17.81 -30.92 3.75
N CYS A 501 17.64 -29.62 3.48
CA CYS A 501 18.08 -28.55 4.36
C CYS A 501 17.01 -27.49 4.62
N SER A 502 17.06 -26.82 5.77
CA SER A 502 16.30 -25.60 6.01
C SER A 502 16.61 -24.52 4.96
N GLN A 503 15.74 -23.51 4.89
CA GLN A 503 16.12 -22.23 4.30
C GLN A 503 17.36 -21.66 5.03
N THR A 504 18.14 -20.84 4.33
CA THR A 504 19.27 -20.15 4.94
C THR A 504 18.78 -18.94 5.73
N VAL A 505 19.16 -18.86 7.01
CA VAL A 505 18.80 -17.76 7.91
C VAL A 505 20.07 -17.02 8.31
N SER A 506 20.07 -15.69 8.20
CA SER A 506 21.25 -14.86 8.46
C SER A 506 21.11 -14.04 9.72
N VAL A 507 22.22 -13.80 10.40
CA VAL A 507 22.27 -13.07 11.66
C VAL A 507 23.50 -12.14 11.74
N GLY A 508 23.31 -10.92 12.23
CA GLY A 508 24.39 -9.94 12.39
C GLY A 508 25.02 -9.99 13.79
N ILE A 509 26.36 -10.03 13.86
CA ILE A 509 27.12 -10.07 15.12
C ILE A 509 28.04 -8.85 15.19
N GLY A 510 28.10 -8.18 16.35
CA GLY A 510 28.97 -7.04 16.59
C GLY A 510 28.35 -5.64 16.36
N GLY A 511 27.02 -5.56 16.23
CA GLY A 511 26.26 -4.32 16.43
C GLY A 511 26.01 -4.06 17.92
N LEU A 512 25.89 -2.79 18.31
CA LEU A 512 25.58 -2.39 19.69
C LEU A 512 24.39 -3.19 20.24
N ALA A 513 24.53 -3.62 21.50
CA ALA A 513 23.49 -4.33 22.24
C ALA A 513 22.15 -3.59 22.12
N GLN A 514 21.14 -4.31 21.65
CA GLN A 514 19.74 -3.93 21.79
C GLN A 514 19.46 -3.71 23.28
N TYR A 515 19.29 -2.44 23.66
CA TYR A 515 18.50 -2.13 24.84
C TYR A 515 17.06 -2.55 24.55
N ALA A 516 16.61 -3.61 25.21
CA ALA A 516 15.21 -3.75 25.57
C ALA A 516 14.88 -2.59 26.52
N GLY A 517 14.23 -1.56 25.99
CA GLY A 517 13.90 -0.36 26.72
C GLY A 517 13.50 0.75 25.76
N HIS A 518 12.20 0.83 25.48
CA HIS A 518 11.51 1.98 24.88
C HIS A 518 12.28 2.72 23.76
N ALA A 519 12.38 2.09 22.58
CA ALA A 519 12.52 2.85 21.36
C ALA A 519 11.18 3.55 21.08
N VAL A 520 11.12 4.84 21.38
CA VAL A 520 10.20 5.74 20.68
C VAL A 520 10.57 5.62 19.20
N SER A 521 9.72 4.97 18.42
CA SER A 521 9.90 4.80 16.97
C SER A 521 9.94 6.19 16.30
N PRO A 522 10.97 6.54 15.51
CA PRO A 522 10.91 7.74 14.68
C PRO A 522 10.08 7.53 13.40
N TRP A 523 9.50 6.35 13.19
CA TRP A 523 8.78 6.00 11.96
C TRP A 523 7.50 5.24 12.30
N THR A 524 6.48 6.04 12.60
CA THR A 524 5.03 5.78 12.47
C THR A 524 4.51 7.05 11.77
N PRO A 525 3.68 6.90 10.74
CA PRO A 525 3.87 7.31 9.35
C PRO A 525 3.62 8.80 9.06
N LEU A 526 3.86 9.13 7.78
CA LEU A 526 3.32 10.27 7.04
C LEU A 526 1.97 10.75 7.60
N MET A 527 1.71 12.06 7.39
CA MET A 527 0.45 12.78 7.61
C MET A 527 0.36 13.66 8.87
N ARG A 528 1.30 14.60 9.02
CA ARG A 528 0.89 15.92 9.53
C ARG A 528 0.44 16.75 8.34
N PHE A 529 -0.86 16.74 8.14
CA PHE A 529 -1.46 17.25 6.95
C PHE A 529 -1.46 18.77 6.83
N TYR A 530 -1.27 19.18 5.59
CA TYR A 530 -1.63 20.45 4.97
C TYR A 530 -2.98 20.96 5.50
N GLU A 531 -2.96 21.94 6.39
CA GLU A 531 -4.09 22.83 6.63
C GLU A 531 -3.73 24.14 5.90
N PRO A 532 -4.22 24.36 4.67
CA PRO A 532 -4.14 25.71 4.13
C PRO A 532 -4.99 26.56 5.07
N GLN A 533 -4.43 27.67 5.57
CA GLN A 533 -5.18 28.70 6.27
C GLN A 533 -6.17 29.40 5.30
N ALA A 534 -7.12 28.66 4.74
CA ALA A 534 -8.28 29.18 4.04
C ALA A 534 -9.31 29.63 5.07
N GLY A 535 -8.93 30.65 5.84
CA GLY A 535 -9.70 31.09 6.99
C GLY A 535 -9.43 32.55 7.32
N ARG A 536 -9.43 33.44 6.31
CA ARG A 536 -9.62 34.90 6.43
C ARG A 536 -9.47 35.51 5.04
N PHE A 537 -10.52 35.59 4.23
CA PHE A 537 -10.74 36.67 3.26
C PHE A 537 -12.14 36.52 2.63
N LEU A 538 -13.18 36.66 3.45
CA LEU A 538 -14.50 37.07 2.98
C LEU A 538 -15.09 38.04 4.02
N ALA A 539 -14.86 39.33 3.79
CA ALA A 539 -15.78 40.43 4.10
C ALA A 539 -15.01 41.76 4.02
N ARG A 540 -15.06 42.40 2.84
CA ARG A 540 -15.11 43.86 2.61
C ARG A 540 -14.75 44.12 1.14
N HIS A 541 -15.76 44.25 0.29
CA HIS A 541 -16.17 45.56 -0.22
C HIS A 541 -17.48 45.40 -1.00
N ARG A 542 -18.20 46.52 -1.06
CA ARG A 542 -19.57 46.69 -1.55
C ARG A 542 -19.73 46.38 -3.02
#